data_AF-A0A7C3HQ97-F1
#
_entry.id   AF-A0A7C3HQ97-F1
#
_cell.length_a   1.000
_cell.length_b   1.000
_cell.length_c   1.000
_cell.angle_alpha   90.00
_cell.angle_beta   90.00
_cell.angle_gamma   90.00
#
_symmetry.space_group_name_H-M   'P 1'
#
loop_
_entity.id
_entity.type
_entity.pdbx_description
1 polymer ?
#
loop_
_entity_poly.entity_id
_entity_poly.type
_entity_poly.pdbx_seq_one_letter_code
_entity_poly.pdbx_strand_id
1 'polypeptide(L)'
;MGKIIGIDLGTTNSCVAVMEGDTPKVIENSEGDRTTPSIVAYTADGEVLVGQAAKRQAVTNPHNTLFAIKRLIGRKFDDDVVQRDIEMVPYKIVKADNGDAWVEVNGKKMAPPEISAKVLQKMKKTAEDYLGEEVSEAVITVPAYFNDSQRQATKDAGRIAGLEVKRIINEPTAAALAYGMDKQQGDRKIIVYDLGGGTFDVSVIEIAAIDGEHQFEVLSTSGDTFLGGEDFDMRVIDFLVDEFKKDQGVDLRNDPLALQRLKEAAEKAKIELSSSQQTDI
;
A
#
# COMPACT_ATOMS: atom_id res chain seq x y z
N MET A 1 22.16 -19.51 5.93
CA MET A 1 21.34 -18.37 6.40
C MET A 1 20.74 -17.79 5.14
N GLY A 2 19.41 -17.85 4.97
CA GLY A 2 18.75 -17.33 3.76
C GLY A 2 18.88 -15.81 3.67
N LYS A 3 18.69 -15.24 2.47
CA LYS A 3 18.69 -13.78 2.30
C LYS A 3 17.52 -13.13 3.05
N ILE A 4 17.79 -11.99 3.68
CA ILE A 4 16.76 -11.09 4.20
C ILE A 4 16.27 -10.22 3.05
N ILE A 5 14.97 -10.21 2.80
CA ILE A 5 14.37 -9.39 1.73
C ILE A 5 13.83 -8.06 2.30
N GLY A 6 13.87 -7.00 1.49
CA GLY A 6 13.23 -5.72 1.81
C GLY A 6 11.90 -5.62 1.08
N ILE A 7 10.81 -5.45 1.82
CA ILE A 7 9.46 -5.31 1.25
C ILE A 7 8.91 -3.92 1.60
N ASP A 8 8.62 -3.15 0.55
CA ASP A 8 7.74 -2.01 0.67
C ASP A 8 6.28 -2.47 0.56
N LEU A 9 5.54 -2.42 1.67
CA LEU A 9 4.12 -2.79 1.72
C LEU A 9 3.29 -1.51 1.63
N GLY A 10 3.03 -1.01 0.42
CA GLY A 10 2.28 0.23 0.22
C GLY A 10 0.75 0.04 0.17
N THR A 11 0.03 1.17 0.27
CA THR A 11 -1.45 1.19 0.22
C THR A 11 -1.99 0.73 -1.14
N THR A 12 -1.38 1.19 -2.23
CA THR A 12 -1.83 0.91 -3.60
C THR A 12 -0.93 -0.12 -4.29
N ASN A 13 0.39 -0.03 -4.09
CA ASN A 13 1.37 -0.92 -4.68
C ASN A 13 2.36 -1.38 -3.62
N SER A 14 2.92 -2.57 -3.81
CA SER A 14 4.01 -3.12 -3.02
C SER A 14 5.20 -3.41 -3.92
N CYS A 15 6.39 -3.40 -3.34
CA CYS A 15 7.66 -3.62 -4.03
C CYS A 15 8.55 -4.52 -3.18
N VAL A 16 9.37 -5.37 -3.82
CA VAL A 16 10.33 -6.21 -3.12
C VAL A 16 11.73 -6.05 -3.72
N ALA A 17 12.73 -5.96 -2.85
CA ALA A 17 14.12 -5.83 -3.20
C ALA A 17 15.01 -6.81 -2.40
N VAL A 18 16.16 -7.14 -2.98
CA VAL A 18 17.22 -7.96 -2.39
C VAL A 18 18.55 -7.25 -2.49
N MET A 19 19.51 -7.66 -1.66
CA MET A 19 20.92 -7.29 -1.84
C MET A 19 21.63 -8.31 -2.76
N GLU A 20 22.27 -7.82 -3.82
CA GLU A 20 23.20 -8.54 -4.67
C GLU A 20 24.62 -8.03 -4.40
N GLY A 21 25.32 -8.68 -3.45
CA GLY A 21 26.53 -8.10 -2.86
C GLY A 21 26.16 -6.81 -2.12
N ASP A 22 26.78 -5.70 -2.49
CA ASP A 22 26.56 -4.39 -1.89
C ASP A 22 25.51 -3.54 -2.64
N THR A 23 24.93 -4.08 -3.72
CA THR A 23 23.97 -3.35 -4.56
C THR A 23 22.54 -3.80 -4.27
N PRO A 24 21.62 -2.89 -3.91
CA PRO A 24 20.21 -3.22 -3.80
C PRO A 24 19.58 -3.40 -5.19
N LYS A 25 18.70 -4.38 -5.33
CA LYS A 25 18.01 -4.67 -6.59
C LYS A 25 16.53 -4.93 -6.35
N VAL A 26 15.69 -4.14 -7.04
CA VAL A 26 14.24 -4.39 -7.12
C VAL A 26 13.98 -5.55 -8.07
N ILE A 27 13.13 -6.49 -7.64
CA ILE A 27 12.82 -7.71 -8.37
C ILE A 27 11.50 -7.55 -9.13
N GLU A 28 11.45 -8.11 -10.34
CA GLU A 28 10.21 -8.21 -11.12
C GLU A 28 9.35 -9.36 -10.63
N ASN A 29 8.04 -9.14 -10.50
CA ASN A 29 7.09 -10.18 -10.15
C ASN A 29 6.84 -11.16 -11.33
N SER A 30 5.99 -12.16 -11.10
CA SER A 30 5.60 -13.15 -12.10
C SER A 30 4.93 -12.57 -13.35
N GLU A 31 4.44 -11.33 -13.28
CA GLU A 31 3.83 -10.61 -14.39
C GLU A 31 4.82 -9.71 -15.15
N GLY A 32 6.09 -9.63 -14.70
CA GLY A 32 7.13 -8.78 -15.28
C GLY A 32 7.15 -7.34 -14.76
N ASP A 33 6.33 -7.01 -13.75
CA ASP A 33 6.27 -5.67 -13.17
C ASP A 33 7.19 -5.57 -11.93
N ARG A 34 7.87 -4.42 -11.76
CA ARG A 34 8.69 -4.14 -10.56
C ARG A 34 7.89 -3.75 -9.32
N THR A 35 6.59 -3.55 -9.48
CA THR A 35 5.66 -3.34 -8.37
C THR A 35 4.45 -4.23 -8.57
N THR A 36 3.78 -4.56 -7.48
CA THR A 36 2.56 -5.38 -7.49
C THR A 36 1.44 -4.60 -6.82
N PRO A 37 0.26 -4.46 -7.45
CA PRO A 37 -0.90 -3.86 -6.79
C PRO A 37 -1.19 -4.53 -5.45
N SER A 38 -1.39 -3.74 -4.39
CA SER A 38 -1.77 -4.19 -3.05
C SER A 38 -3.27 -4.55 -2.99
N ILE A 39 -3.67 -5.46 -3.89
CA ILE A 39 -5.05 -5.85 -4.12
C ILE A 39 -5.16 -7.37 -3.98
N VAL A 40 -6.17 -7.82 -3.25
CA VAL A 40 -6.47 -9.23 -3.01
C VAL A 40 -7.92 -9.47 -3.38
N ALA A 41 -8.20 -10.48 -4.20
CA ALA A 41 -9.57 -10.84 -4.55
C ALA A 41 -9.85 -12.30 -4.20
N TYR A 42 -11.06 -12.55 -3.74
CA TYR A 42 -11.57 -13.90 -3.52
C TYR A 42 -12.63 -14.20 -4.58
N THR A 43 -12.38 -15.24 -5.36
CA THR A 43 -13.29 -15.67 -6.42
C THR A 43 -14.43 -16.52 -5.85
N ALA A 44 -15.47 -16.75 -6.66
CA ALA A 44 -16.63 -17.55 -6.25
C ALA A 44 -16.28 -19.03 -6.02
N ASP A 45 -15.25 -19.56 -6.69
CA ASP A 45 -14.72 -20.92 -6.54
C ASP A 45 -13.67 -21.04 -5.42
N GLY A 46 -13.39 -19.96 -4.70
CA GLY A 46 -12.51 -19.95 -3.52
C GLY A 46 -11.03 -19.74 -3.82
N GLU A 47 -10.68 -19.41 -5.06
CA GLU A 47 -9.32 -18.98 -5.42
C GLU A 47 -9.02 -17.60 -4.81
N VAL A 48 -7.76 -17.39 -4.43
CA VAL A 48 -7.25 -16.11 -3.93
C VAL A 48 -6.31 -15.51 -4.96
N LEU A 49 -6.74 -14.42 -5.59
CA LEU A 49 -5.94 -13.66 -6.54
C LEU A 49 -5.24 -12.51 -5.82
N VAL A 50 -4.01 -12.20 -6.22
CA VAL A 50 -3.23 -11.09 -5.65
C VAL A 50 -2.53 -10.31 -6.77
N GLY A 51 -2.48 -8.98 -6.66
CA GLY A 51 -1.77 -8.14 -7.63
C GLY A 51 -2.59 -7.88 -8.89
N GLN A 52 -1.94 -7.94 -10.05
CA GLN A 52 -2.58 -7.63 -11.34
C GLN A 52 -3.79 -8.51 -11.64
N ALA A 53 -3.74 -9.80 -11.29
CA ALA A 53 -4.85 -10.72 -11.46
C ALA A 53 -6.09 -10.26 -10.67
N ALA A 54 -5.89 -9.82 -9.42
CA ALA A 54 -6.97 -9.27 -8.59
C ALA A 54 -7.46 -7.91 -9.13
N LYS A 55 -6.55 -7.03 -9.57
CA LYS A 55 -6.91 -5.72 -10.15
C LYS A 55 -7.82 -5.88 -11.38
N ARG A 56 -7.49 -6.78 -12.31
CA ARG A 56 -8.24 -6.97 -13.58
C ARG A 56 -9.70 -7.37 -13.39
N GLN A 57 -10.03 -8.13 -12.35
CA GLN A 57 -11.38 -8.61 -12.10
C GLN A 57 -12.17 -7.74 -11.10
N ALA A 58 -11.57 -6.66 -10.58
CA ALA A 58 -12.19 -5.80 -9.57
C ALA A 58 -13.54 -5.24 -10.04
N VAL A 59 -13.65 -4.91 -11.33
CA VAL A 59 -14.88 -4.39 -11.94
C VAL A 59 -16.05 -5.37 -11.88
N THR A 60 -15.81 -6.68 -12.05
CA THR A 60 -16.88 -7.69 -12.04
C THR A 60 -17.08 -8.37 -10.69
N ASN A 61 -16.20 -8.10 -9.71
CA ASN A 61 -16.26 -8.67 -8.37
C ASN A 61 -15.92 -7.63 -7.28
N PRO A 62 -16.62 -6.48 -7.24
CA PRO A 62 -16.21 -5.35 -6.40
C PRO A 62 -16.31 -5.65 -4.90
N HIS A 63 -17.29 -6.45 -4.46
CA HIS A 63 -17.51 -6.73 -3.04
C HIS A 63 -16.49 -7.71 -2.43
N ASN A 64 -15.86 -8.56 -3.24
CA ASN A 64 -14.85 -9.54 -2.78
C ASN A 64 -13.43 -9.18 -3.23
N THR A 65 -13.24 -7.97 -3.77
CA THR A 65 -11.93 -7.43 -4.14
C THR A 65 -11.52 -6.37 -3.14
N LEU A 66 -10.50 -6.68 -2.37
CA LEU A 66 -9.99 -5.88 -1.26
C LEU A 66 -8.77 -5.09 -1.72
N PHE A 67 -8.80 -3.78 -1.50
CA PHE A 67 -7.72 -2.83 -1.82
C PHE A 67 -7.65 -1.76 -0.73
N ALA A 68 -6.54 -1.01 -0.69
CA ALA A 68 -6.30 0.04 0.32
C ALA A 68 -6.41 -0.44 1.79
N ILE A 69 -6.27 -1.74 2.05
CA ILE A 69 -6.39 -2.36 3.38
C ILE A 69 -5.39 -1.77 4.39
N LYS A 70 -4.27 -1.22 3.91
CA LYS A 70 -3.32 -0.49 4.75
C LYS A 70 -3.95 0.72 5.46
N ARG A 71 -5.04 1.31 4.95
CA ARG A 71 -5.82 2.35 5.63
C ARG A 71 -6.59 1.81 6.84
N LEU A 72 -6.90 0.51 6.89
CA LEU A 72 -7.65 -0.15 7.98
C LEU A 72 -6.75 -0.84 9.02
N ILE A 73 -5.53 -1.22 8.65
CA ILE A 73 -4.66 -2.02 9.51
C ILE A 73 -4.39 -1.33 10.86
N GLY A 74 -4.64 -2.04 11.95
CA GLY A 74 -4.43 -1.55 13.32
C GLY A 74 -5.42 -0.47 13.81
N ARG A 75 -6.51 -0.19 13.09
CA ARG A 75 -7.54 0.80 13.46
C ARG A 75 -8.77 0.18 14.13
N LYS A 76 -9.52 1.00 14.88
CA LYS A 76 -10.80 0.61 15.45
C LYS A 76 -11.92 0.88 14.45
N PHE A 77 -12.95 0.04 14.49
CA PHE A 77 -14.10 0.18 13.60
C PHE A 77 -14.76 1.56 13.74
N ASP A 78 -14.88 2.05 14.97
CA ASP A 78 -15.56 3.31 15.27
C ASP A 78 -14.69 4.56 15.00
N ASP A 79 -13.46 4.42 14.51
CA ASP A 79 -12.61 5.58 14.17
C ASP A 79 -13.21 6.37 13.00
N ASP A 80 -13.23 7.71 13.08
CA ASP A 80 -13.81 8.59 12.05
C ASP A 80 -13.27 8.31 10.64
N VAL A 81 -11.97 8.00 10.53
CA VAL A 81 -11.33 7.65 9.27
C VAL A 81 -11.83 6.32 8.70
N VAL A 82 -12.13 5.34 9.56
CA VAL A 82 -12.72 4.06 9.13
C VAL A 82 -14.17 4.25 8.71
N GLN A 83 -14.92 5.10 9.41
CA GLN A 83 -16.30 5.43 9.02
C GLN A 83 -16.36 6.08 7.64
N ARG A 84 -15.37 6.92 7.30
CA ARG A 84 -15.22 7.46 5.93
C ARG A 84 -14.88 6.38 4.91
N ASP A 85 -13.94 5.49 5.21
CA ASP A 85 -13.58 4.40 4.30
C ASP A 85 -14.79 3.48 4.00
N ILE A 86 -15.69 3.25 4.97
CA ILE A 86 -16.94 2.47 4.77
C ILE A 86 -17.80 3.04 3.63
N GLU A 87 -17.84 4.37 3.48
CA GLU A 87 -18.60 5.04 2.43
C GLU A 87 -17.87 5.02 1.07
N MET A 88 -16.56 4.81 1.08
CA MET A 88 -15.68 4.91 -0.10
C MET A 88 -15.41 3.59 -0.80
N VAL A 89 -15.49 2.45 -0.09
CA VAL A 89 -15.10 1.15 -0.63
C VAL A 89 -16.31 0.26 -0.91
N PRO A 90 -16.27 -0.59 -1.96
CA PRO A 90 -17.38 -1.47 -2.29
C PRO A 90 -17.45 -2.71 -1.41
N TYR A 91 -16.32 -3.14 -0.82
CA TYR A 91 -16.28 -4.30 0.07
C TYR A 91 -16.78 -3.95 1.47
N LYS A 92 -17.20 -4.96 2.23
CA LYS A 92 -17.80 -4.74 3.55
C LYS A 92 -16.74 -4.63 4.63
N ILE A 93 -16.64 -3.46 5.27
CA ILE A 93 -15.89 -3.28 6.51
C ILE A 93 -16.83 -3.55 7.70
N VAL A 94 -16.38 -4.31 8.69
CA VAL A 94 -17.18 -4.78 9.82
C VAL A 94 -16.44 -4.63 11.14
N LYS A 95 -17.20 -4.52 12.22
CA LYS A 95 -16.67 -4.53 13.58
C LYS A 95 -16.34 -5.96 14.01
N ALA A 96 -15.09 -6.18 14.42
CA ALA A 96 -14.67 -7.40 15.10
C ALA A 96 -15.14 -7.40 16.56
N ASP A 97 -15.08 -8.57 17.21
CA ASP A 97 -15.56 -8.73 18.59
C ASP A 97 -14.77 -7.87 19.60
N ASN A 98 -13.50 -7.56 19.29
CA ASN A 98 -12.64 -6.67 20.06
C ASN A 98 -12.74 -5.18 19.65
N GLY A 99 -13.66 -4.86 18.74
CA GLY A 99 -13.89 -3.51 18.22
C GLY A 99 -12.97 -3.08 17.08
N ASP A 100 -12.05 -3.92 16.61
CA ASP A 100 -11.17 -3.60 15.48
C ASP A 100 -11.95 -3.53 14.16
N ALA A 101 -11.41 -2.74 13.22
CA ALA A 101 -11.91 -2.67 11.85
C ALA A 101 -11.46 -3.91 11.06
N TRP A 102 -12.40 -4.77 10.69
CA TRP A 102 -12.16 -5.97 9.88
C TRP A 102 -12.89 -5.86 8.55
N VAL A 103 -12.64 -6.80 7.65
CA VAL A 103 -13.39 -6.93 6.39
C VAL A 103 -14.18 -8.24 6.38
N GLU A 104 -15.27 -8.29 5.63
CA GLU A 104 -16.06 -9.50 5.44
C GLU A 104 -16.14 -9.85 3.96
N VAL A 105 -15.74 -11.07 3.62
CA VAL A 105 -15.79 -11.60 2.25
C VAL A 105 -16.45 -12.95 2.29
N ASN A 106 -17.44 -13.17 1.42
CA ASN A 106 -18.22 -14.42 1.38
C ASN A 106 -18.74 -14.87 2.78
N GLY A 107 -19.15 -13.91 3.61
CA GLY A 107 -19.64 -14.16 4.98
C GLY A 107 -18.55 -14.46 6.02
N LYS A 108 -17.27 -14.47 5.64
CA LYS A 108 -16.14 -14.67 6.54
C LYS A 108 -15.52 -13.34 6.93
N LYS A 109 -15.51 -13.03 8.23
CA LYS A 109 -14.75 -11.90 8.78
C LYS A 109 -13.25 -12.22 8.77
N MET A 110 -12.43 -11.28 8.33
CA MET A 110 -10.97 -11.39 8.26
C MET A 110 -10.31 -10.12 8.76
N ALA A 111 -9.22 -10.28 9.51
CA ALA A 111 -8.45 -9.14 10.00
C ALA A 111 -7.61 -8.52 8.89
N PRO A 112 -7.37 -7.19 8.88
CA PRO A 112 -6.49 -6.55 7.89
C PRO A 112 -5.09 -7.20 7.76
N PRO A 113 -4.42 -7.65 8.85
CA PRO A 113 -3.16 -8.38 8.75
C PRO A 113 -3.24 -9.67 7.91
N GLU A 114 -4.36 -10.39 7.93
CA GLU A 114 -4.54 -11.60 7.11
C GLU A 114 -4.57 -11.26 5.63
N ILE A 115 -5.15 -10.11 5.26
CA ILE A 115 -5.24 -9.67 3.88
C ILE A 115 -3.88 -9.14 3.40
N SER A 116 -3.24 -8.28 4.20
CA SER A 116 -1.88 -7.81 3.91
C SER A 116 -0.87 -8.96 3.82
N ALA A 117 -1.06 -10.03 4.59
CA ALA A 117 -0.24 -11.23 4.49
C ALA A 117 -0.32 -11.90 3.12
N LYS A 118 -1.46 -11.83 2.40
CA LYS A 118 -1.54 -12.33 1.01
C LYS A 118 -0.65 -11.56 0.05
N VAL A 119 -0.58 -10.24 0.22
CA VAL A 119 0.35 -9.38 -0.55
C VAL A 119 1.80 -9.73 -0.20
N LEU A 120 2.13 -9.84 1.08
CA LEU A 120 3.46 -10.23 1.54
C LEU A 120 3.87 -11.64 1.08
N GLN A 121 2.94 -12.59 1.03
CA GLN A 121 3.17 -13.93 0.48
C GLN A 121 3.53 -13.87 -1.00
N LYS A 122 2.87 -13.01 -1.79
CA LYS A 122 3.26 -12.79 -3.19
C LYS A 122 4.66 -12.17 -3.29
N MET A 123 5.00 -11.19 -2.45
CA MET A 123 6.34 -10.58 -2.42
C MET A 123 7.44 -11.58 -2.04
N LYS A 124 7.17 -12.41 -1.02
CA LYS A 124 8.03 -13.53 -0.62
C LYS A 124 8.24 -14.47 -1.81
N LYS A 125 7.15 -14.94 -2.45
CA LYS A 125 7.22 -15.85 -3.59
C LYS A 125 8.00 -15.26 -4.77
N THR A 126 7.83 -13.97 -5.05
CA THR A 126 8.61 -13.25 -6.07
C THR A 126 10.11 -13.29 -5.76
N ALA A 127 10.50 -13.07 -4.50
CA ALA A 127 11.90 -13.17 -4.12
C ALA A 127 12.42 -14.62 -4.19
N GLU A 128 11.64 -15.61 -3.75
CA GLU A 128 12.01 -17.03 -3.84
C GLU A 128 12.21 -17.49 -5.28
N ASP A 129 11.32 -17.09 -6.19
CA ASP A 129 11.43 -17.42 -7.62
C ASP A 129 12.68 -16.80 -8.26
N TYR A 130 13.05 -15.60 -7.82
CA TYR A 130 14.24 -14.92 -8.28
C TYR A 130 15.53 -15.54 -7.72
N LEU A 131 15.54 -15.90 -6.43
CA LEU A 131 16.73 -16.40 -5.73
C LEU A 131 16.95 -17.91 -5.93
N GLY A 132 15.90 -18.67 -6.23
CA GLY A 132 15.95 -20.14 -6.32
C GLY A 132 16.07 -20.85 -4.97
N GLU A 133 15.78 -20.16 -3.87
CA GLU A 133 15.82 -20.69 -2.50
C GLU A 133 14.67 -20.13 -1.65
N GLU A 134 14.37 -20.79 -0.52
CA GLU A 134 13.32 -20.35 0.41
C GLU A 134 13.72 -19.05 1.14
N VAL A 135 12.75 -18.15 1.30
CA VAL A 135 12.92 -16.89 2.03
C VAL A 135 12.09 -16.91 3.31
N SER A 136 12.75 -16.78 4.45
CA SER A 136 12.10 -16.81 5.76
C SER A 136 12.17 -15.50 6.54
N GLU A 137 12.96 -14.52 6.10
CA GLU A 137 13.25 -13.30 6.87
C GLU A 137 13.04 -12.04 6.03
N ALA A 138 12.46 -10.99 6.64
CA ALA A 138 12.20 -9.74 5.93
C ALA A 138 12.37 -8.49 6.80
N VAL A 139 12.68 -7.38 6.12
CA VAL A 139 12.45 -6.01 6.59
C VAL A 139 11.20 -5.49 5.88
N ILE A 140 10.24 -4.95 6.63
CA ILE A 140 8.96 -4.47 6.08
C ILE A 140 8.80 -2.98 6.40
N THR A 141 8.38 -2.18 5.42
CA THR A 141 8.14 -0.75 5.58
C THR A 141 6.81 -0.45 6.27
N VAL A 142 6.75 0.69 6.97
CA VAL A 142 5.52 1.33 7.45
C VAL A 142 5.66 2.85 7.35
N PRO A 143 4.55 3.61 7.29
CA PRO A 143 4.58 5.05 7.38
C PRO A 143 5.25 5.51 8.68
N ALA A 144 5.99 6.62 8.64
CA ALA A 144 6.69 7.13 9.81
C ALA A 144 5.72 7.44 10.95
N TYR A 145 4.54 7.97 10.60
CA TYR A 145 3.50 8.35 11.55
C TYR A 145 2.58 7.20 12.02
N PHE A 146 2.87 5.94 11.66
CA PHE A 146 2.15 4.79 12.20
C PHE A 146 2.33 4.66 13.71
N ASN A 147 1.22 4.45 14.42
CA ASN A 147 1.20 4.19 15.86
C ASN A 147 1.56 2.72 16.18
N ASP A 148 1.66 2.41 17.48
CA ASP A 148 2.06 1.09 17.97
C ASP A 148 1.14 -0.05 17.48
N SER A 149 -0.18 0.17 17.46
CA SER A 149 -1.16 -0.81 16.99
C SER A 149 -0.96 -1.13 15.51
N GLN A 150 -0.78 -0.10 14.68
CA GLN A 150 -0.57 -0.26 13.25
C GLN A 150 0.77 -0.96 12.95
N ARG A 151 1.85 -0.59 13.66
CA ARG A 151 3.16 -1.24 13.54
C ARG A 151 3.10 -2.71 13.92
N GLN A 152 2.43 -3.03 15.03
CA GLN A 152 2.27 -4.41 15.49
C GLN A 152 1.44 -5.23 14.51
N ALA A 153 0.33 -4.68 14.02
CA ALA A 153 -0.53 -5.34 13.03
C ALA A 153 0.20 -5.62 11.70
N THR A 154 1.05 -4.71 11.22
CA THR A 154 1.91 -4.96 10.05
C THR A 154 2.95 -6.05 10.32
N LYS A 155 3.55 -6.05 11.52
CA LYS A 155 4.48 -7.11 11.93
C LYS A 155 3.78 -8.48 11.97
N ASP A 156 2.55 -8.53 12.46
CA ASP A 156 1.73 -9.73 12.48
C ASP A 156 1.36 -10.20 11.07
N ALA A 157 1.09 -9.28 10.14
CA ALA A 157 0.91 -9.63 8.72
C ALA A 157 2.16 -10.34 8.14
N GLY A 158 3.36 -9.87 8.47
CA GLY A 158 4.61 -10.54 8.12
C GLY A 158 4.71 -11.95 8.70
N ARG A 159 4.37 -12.13 9.98
CA ARG A 159 4.35 -13.45 10.62
C ARG A 159 3.33 -14.39 9.95
N ILE A 160 2.12 -13.92 9.66
CA ILE A 160 1.07 -14.71 8.97
C ILE A 160 1.54 -15.09 7.55
N ALA A 161 2.33 -14.24 6.90
CA ALA A 161 2.92 -14.53 5.60
C ALA A 161 4.08 -15.55 5.65
N GLY A 162 4.47 -16.01 6.83
CA GLY A 162 5.60 -16.93 7.00
C GLY A 162 6.96 -16.23 6.91
N LEU A 163 7.03 -14.96 7.31
CA LEU A 163 8.25 -14.16 7.40
C LEU A 163 8.56 -13.82 8.86
N GLU A 164 9.81 -14.05 9.27
CA GLU A 164 10.37 -13.48 10.47
C GLU A 164 10.74 -12.01 10.20
N VAL A 165 9.96 -11.10 10.78
CA VAL A 165 10.15 -9.65 10.60
C VAL A 165 11.32 -9.17 11.45
N LYS A 166 12.50 -9.05 10.84
CA LYS A 166 13.75 -8.61 11.51
C LYS A 166 13.71 -7.13 11.87
N ARG A 167 13.02 -6.33 11.06
CA ARG A 167 12.85 -4.89 11.28
C ARG A 167 11.56 -4.39 10.65
N ILE A 168 10.85 -3.55 11.39
CA ILE A 168 9.90 -2.61 10.82
C ILE A 168 10.65 -1.30 10.62
N ILE A 169 10.74 -0.82 9.39
CA ILE A 169 11.45 0.42 9.04
C ILE A 169 10.45 1.48 8.58
N ASN A 170 10.71 2.74 8.91
CA ASN A 170 9.89 3.85 8.42
C ASN A 170 10.18 4.08 6.94
N GLU A 171 9.14 4.27 6.14
CA GLU A 171 9.21 4.58 4.70
C GLU A 171 10.19 5.71 4.36
N PRO A 172 10.10 6.91 4.97
CA PRO A 172 11.04 7.98 4.65
C PRO A 172 12.49 7.67 5.07
N THR A 173 12.69 6.84 6.10
CA THR A 173 14.02 6.37 6.48
C THR A 173 14.58 5.39 5.45
N ALA A 174 13.76 4.47 4.95
CA ALA A 174 14.16 3.56 3.88
C ALA A 174 14.50 4.32 2.58
N ALA A 175 13.72 5.35 2.24
CA ALA A 175 14.01 6.23 1.11
C ALA A 175 15.33 7.02 1.31
N ALA A 176 15.59 7.51 2.53
CA ALA A 176 16.85 8.18 2.86
C ALA A 176 18.06 7.25 2.76
N LEU A 177 17.93 5.99 3.21
CA LEU A 177 18.97 4.97 3.03
C LEU A 177 19.27 4.75 1.54
N ALA A 178 18.23 4.54 0.73
CA ALA A 178 18.38 4.38 -0.72
C ALA A 178 19.05 5.61 -1.38
N TYR A 179 18.66 6.81 -0.98
CA TYR A 179 19.28 8.06 -1.45
C TYR A 179 20.75 8.18 -1.04
N GLY A 180 21.08 7.79 0.20
CA GLY A 180 22.43 7.91 0.77
C GLY A 180 23.43 6.92 0.20
N MET A 181 23.00 5.74 -0.24
CA MET A 181 23.89 4.69 -0.78
C MET A 181 24.65 5.13 -2.04
N ASP A 182 24.04 5.94 -2.91
CA ASP A 182 24.63 6.35 -4.19
C ASP A 182 25.37 7.70 -4.14
N LYS A 183 25.36 8.41 -3.01
CA LYS A 183 25.81 9.81 -2.93
C LYS A 183 27.11 9.97 -2.14
N GLN A 184 28.02 10.77 -2.69
CA GLN A 184 29.32 11.05 -2.09
C GLN A 184 29.26 11.78 -0.73
N GLN A 185 30.34 11.56 0.02
CA GLN A 185 30.68 12.00 1.38
C GLN A 185 30.29 13.44 1.77
N GLY A 186 30.09 13.61 3.08
CA GLY A 186 29.84 14.89 3.75
C GLY A 186 28.48 14.95 4.43
N ASP A 187 28.40 15.73 5.50
CA ASP A 187 27.18 15.91 6.27
C ASP A 187 26.11 16.65 5.46
N ARG A 188 24.88 16.14 5.47
CA ARG A 188 23.75 16.72 4.72
C ARG A 188 22.47 16.63 5.53
N LYS A 189 21.62 17.63 5.34
CA LYS A 189 20.23 17.59 5.80
C LYS A 189 19.31 17.49 4.59
N ILE A 190 18.47 16.48 4.59
CA ILE A 190 17.49 16.23 3.54
C ILE A 190 16.07 16.31 4.11
N ILE A 191 15.13 16.60 3.22
CA ILE A 191 13.70 16.46 3.49
C ILE A 191 13.20 15.34 2.59
N VAL A 192 12.61 14.32 3.19
CA VAL A 192 11.86 13.29 2.48
C VAL A 192 10.39 13.67 2.57
N TYR A 193 9.80 14.00 1.42
CA TYR A 193 8.36 14.23 1.26
C TYR A 193 7.79 13.02 0.53
N ASP A 194 6.99 12.22 1.23
CA ASP A 194 6.42 10.98 0.73
C ASP A 194 4.89 11.08 0.72
N LEU A 195 4.31 11.15 -0.48
CA LEU A 195 2.86 11.21 -0.69
C LEU A 195 2.43 10.00 -1.52
N GLY A 196 2.00 8.96 -0.83
CA GLY A 196 1.59 7.70 -1.43
C GLY A 196 0.10 7.64 -1.77
N GLY A 197 -0.40 6.42 -1.94
CA GLY A 197 -1.81 6.16 -2.25
C GLY A 197 -2.78 6.45 -1.11
N GLY A 198 -2.34 6.42 0.16
CA GLY A 198 -3.23 6.70 1.29
C GLY A 198 -2.55 7.24 2.54
N THR A 199 -1.26 7.53 2.46
CA THR A 199 -0.49 8.11 3.56
C THR A 199 0.44 9.19 3.03
N PHE A 200 0.64 10.21 3.87
CA PHE A 200 1.56 11.30 3.65
C PHE A 200 2.52 11.38 4.83
N ASP A 201 3.82 11.38 4.56
CA ASP A 201 4.86 11.59 5.56
C ASP A 201 5.83 12.68 5.08
N VAL A 202 6.32 13.47 6.04
CA VAL A 202 7.46 14.36 5.83
C VAL A 202 8.46 14.16 6.96
N SER A 203 9.72 13.91 6.59
CA SER A 203 10.82 13.72 7.55
C SER A 203 12.00 14.61 7.20
N VAL A 204 12.56 15.26 8.22
CA VAL A 204 13.86 15.95 8.13
C VAL A 204 14.92 14.99 8.65
N ILE A 205 15.88 14.63 7.80
CA ILE A 205 16.88 13.61 8.10
C ILE A 205 18.27 14.20 7.91
N GLU A 206 19.10 14.06 8.93
CA GLU A 206 20.53 14.35 8.86
C GLU A 206 21.28 13.07 8.50
N ILE A 207 22.12 13.18 7.47
CA ILE A 207 23.02 12.13 7.02
C ILE A 207 24.43 12.63 7.36
N ALA A 208 25.05 12.05 8.38
CA ALA A 208 26.40 12.40 8.80
C ALA A 208 27.38 11.32 8.34
N ALA A 209 28.61 11.71 7.96
CA ALA A 209 29.68 10.76 7.66
C ALA A 209 30.63 10.69 8.86
N ILE A 210 30.49 9.66 9.70
CA ILE A 210 31.29 9.45 10.91
C ILE A 210 32.15 8.21 10.71
N ASP A 211 33.47 8.36 10.86
CA ASP A 211 34.44 7.26 10.72
C ASP A 211 34.37 6.49 9.39
N GLY A 212 33.90 7.15 8.32
CA GLY A 212 33.73 6.54 7.00
C GLY A 212 32.41 5.79 6.82
N GLU A 213 31.54 5.77 7.83
CA GLU A 213 30.18 5.22 7.77
C GLU A 213 29.13 6.34 7.73
N HIS A 214 28.00 6.08 7.04
CA HIS A 214 26.87 6.99 7.01
C HIS A 214 25.92 6.73 8.18
N GLN A 215 25.77 7.71 9.06
CA GLN A 215 24.75 7.72 10.11
C GLN A 215 23.54 8.52 9.64
N PHE A 216 22.35 7.93 9.79
CA PHE A 216 21.08 8.54 9.43
C PHE A 216 20.30 8.87 10.70
N GLU A 217 20.08 10.14 10.98
CA GLU A 217 19.33 10.62 12.14
C GLU A 217 18.05 11.35 11.68
N VAL A 218 16.90 10.85 12.11
CA VAL A 218 15.61 11.54 11.89
C VAL A 218 15.47 12.64 12.92
N LEU A 219 15.64 13.90 12.49
CA LEU A 219 15.55 15.07 13.37
C LEU A 219 14.10 15.41 13.73
N SER A 220 13.19 15.22 12.78
CA SER A 220 11.75 15.47 12.97
C SER A 220 10.95 14.71 11.92
N THR A 221 9.76 14.27 12.30
CA THR A 221 8.78 13.64 11.40
C THR A 221 7.38 14.17 11.68
N SER A 222 6.58 14.33 10.64
CA SER A 222 5.16 14.67 10.70
C SER A 222 4.46 14.02 9.51
N GLY A 223 3.13 13.94 9.53
CA GLY A 223 2.40 13.35 8.42
C GLY A 223 0.90 13.24 8.69
N ASP A 224 0.21 12.60 7.76
CA ASP A 224 -1.18 12.18 7.87
C ASP A 224 -1.32 10.75 7.33
N THR A 225 -1.76 9.83 8.19
CA THR A 225 -1.92 8.40 7.85
C THR A 225 -3.24 8.10 7.10
N PHE A 226 -3.98 9.14 6.73
CA PHE A 226 -5.24 9.07 5.98
C PHE A 226 -5.33 10.17 4.91
N LEU A 227 -4.21 10.43 4.23
CA LEU A 227 -4.12 11.38 3.13
C LEU A 227 -3.23 10.79 2.04
N GLY A 228 -3.78 10.60 0.84
CA GLY A 228 -3.00 10.15 -0.30
C GLY A 228 -3.83 10.04 -1.58
N GLY A 229 -3.26 9.43 -2.62
CA GLY A 229 -3.85 9.33 -3.95
C GLY A 229 -5.33 8.89 -4.03
N GLU A 230 -5.80 8.03 -3.13
CA GLU A 230 -7.22 7.63 -3.05
C GLU A 230 -8.14 8.82 -2.76
N ASP A 231 -7.70 9.76 -1.93
CA ASP A 231 -8.47 10.96 -1.60
C ASP A 231 -8.55 11.92 -2.80
N PHE A 232 -7.51 11.95 -3.64
CA PHE A 232 -7.50 12.69 -4.90
C PHE A 232 -8.46 12.04 -5.90
N ASP A 233 -8.45 10.71 -5.99
CA ASP A 233 -9.36 9.96 -6.85
C ASP A 233 -10.81 10.22 -6.47
N MET A 234 -11.14 10.21 -5.17
CA MET A 234 -12.49 10.54 -4.71
C MET A 234 -12.95 11.94 -5.12
N ARG A 235 -12.07 12.96 -5.04
CA ARG A 235 -12.45 14.30 -5.50
C ARG A 235 -12.75 14.36 -6.99
N VAL A 236 -12.03 13.60 -7.80
CA VAL A 236 -12.28 13.49 -9.24
C VAL A 236 -13.59 12.73 -9.49
N ILE A 237 -13.81 11.61 -8.79
CA ILE A 237 -15.04 10.81 -8.88
C ILE A 237 -16.26 11.66 -8.53
N ASP A 238 -16.22 12.39 -7.40
CA ASP A 238 -17.33 13.24 -6.96
C ASP A 238 -17.70 14.28 -8.02
N PHE A 239 -16.70 14.94 -8.59
CA PHE A 239 -16.89 15.89 -9.68
C PHE A 239 -17.56 15.23 -10.90
N LEU A 240 -17.07 14.06 -11.32
CA LEU A 240 -17.61 13.36 -12.50
C LEU A 240 -19.04 12.87 -12.28
N VAL A 241 -19.36 12.35 -11.09
CA VAL A 241 -20.74 11.94 -10.78
C VAL A 241 -21.67 13.14 -10.79
N ASP A 242 -21.26 14.27 -10.20
CA ASP A 242 -22.10 15.46 -10.13
C ASP A 242 -22.38 16.06 -11.51
N GLU A 243 -21.36 16.14 -12.38
CA GLU A 243 -21.54 16.59 -13.76
C GLU A 243 -22.39 15.59 -14.57
N PHE A 244 -22.18 14.28 -14.42
CA PHE A 244 -23.01 13.27 -15.11
C PHE A 244 -24.48 13.34 -14.66
N LYS A 245 -24.74 13.56 -13.37
CA LYS A 245 -26.10 13.73 -12.84
C LYS A 245 -26.76 14.99 -13.37
N LYS A 246 -26.01 16.08 -13.51
CA LYS A 246 -26.49 17.34 -14.07
C LYS A 246 -26.81 17.22 -15.57
N ASP A 247 -25.97 16.53 -16.33
CA ASP A 247 -26.11 16.41 -17.78
C ASP A 247 -27.11 15.32 -18.21
N GLN A 248 -27.12 14.18 -17.50
CA GLN A 248 -27.91 12.99 -17.85
C GLN A 248 -29.09 12.72 -16.90
N GLY A 249 -29.16 13.41 -15.75
CA GLY A 249 -30.22 13.20 -14.75
C GLY A 249 -30.07 11.93 -13.92
N VAL A 250 -28.97 11.18 -14.05
CA VAL A 250 -28.75 9.88 -13.40
C VAL A 250 -27.64 9.99 -12.37
N ASP A 251 -27.90 9.53 -11.15
CA ASP A 251 -26.91 9.50 -10.07
C ASP A 251 -26.18 8.15 -10.04
N LEU A 252 -24.95 8.13 -10.55
CA LEU A 252 -24.12 6.91 -10.66
C LEU A 252 -23.75 6.31 -9.30
N ARG A 253 -23.88 7.05 -8.19
CA ARG A 253 -23.59 6.53 -6.84
C ARG A 253 -24.45 5.32 -6.46
N ASN A 254 -25.60 5.16 -7.13
CA ASN A 254 -26.52 4.05 -6.88
C ASN A 254 -26.21 2.78 -7.69
N ASP A 255 -25.22 2.82 -8.59
CA ASP A 255 -24.79 1.69 -9.41
C ASP A 255 -23.34 1.32 -9.06
N PRO A 256 -23.12 0.26 -8.25
CA PRO A 256 -21.77 -0.17 -7.85
C PRO A 256 -20.86 -0.52 -9.02
N LEU A 257 -21.40 -1.07 -10.11
CA LEU A 257 -20.62 -1.43 -11.29
C LEU A 257 -20.16 -0.19 -12.05
N ALA A 258 -21.05 0.80 -12.19
CA ALA A 258 -20.71 2.07 -12.81
C ALA A 258 -19.68 2.84 -11.98
N LEU A 259 -19.86 2.89 -10.65
CA LEU A 259 -18.91 3.51 -9.72
C LEU A 259 -17.52 2.88 -9.80
N GLN A 260 -17.43 1.54 -9.85
CA GLN A 260 -16.14 0.87 -9.94
C GLN A 260 -15.42 1.19 -11.25
N ARG A 261 -16.15 1.25 -12.38
CA ARG A 261 -15.59 1.69 -13.68
C ARG A 261 -15.15 3.15 -13.65
N LEU A 262 -15.95 4.01 -13.02
CA LEU A 262 -15.64 5.42 -12.87
C LEU A 262 -14.40 5.64 -12.01
N LYS A 263 -14.20 4.85 -10.96
CA LYS A 263 -13.00 4.90 -10.11
C LYS A 263 -11.73 4.60 -10.92
N GLU A 264 -11.74 3.54 -11.73
CA GLU A 264 -10.59 3.21 -12.59
C GLU A 264 -10.33 4.32 -13.62
N ALA A 265 -11.38 4.87 -14.22
CA ALA A 265 -11.27 5.96 -15.18
C ALA A 265 -10.73 7.25 -14.52
N ALA A 266 -11.21 7.59 -13.31
CA ALA A 266 -10.78 8.74 -12.54
C ALA A 266 -9.30 8.65 -12.12
N GLU A 267 -8.86 7.49 -11.62
CA GLU A 267 -7.44 7.26 -11.30
C GLU A 267 -6.57 7.45 -12.56
N LYS A 268 -7.00 6.87 -13.68
CA LYS A 268 -6.29 6.99 -14.96
C LYS A 268 -6.22 8.46 -15.42
N ALA A 269 -7.34 9.18 -15.39
CA ALA A 269 -7.40 10.60 -15.76
C ALA A 269 -6.49 11.46 -14.86
N LYS A 270 -6.53 11.26 -13.54
CA LYS A 270 -5.63 11.93 -12.57
C LYS A 270 -4.16 11.72 -12.95
N ILE A 271 -3.78 10.49 -13.28
CA ILE A 271 -2.40 10.15 -13.65
C ILE A 271 -2.03 10.78 -15.00
N GLU A 272 -2.88 10.71 -16.01
CA GLU A 272 -2.63 11.32 -17.33
C GLU A 272 -2.41 12.83 -17.24
N LEU A 273 -3.22 13.51 -16.41
CA LEU A 273 -3.12 14.95 -16.14
C LEU A 273 -1.84 15.37 -15.39
N SER A 274 -1.04 14.42 -14.90
CA SER A 274 0.29 14.73 -14.36
C SER A 274 1.30 15.11 -15.46
N SER A 275 0.98 14.83 -16.72
CA SER A 275 1.81 15.18 -17.89
C SER A 275 1.06 15.94 -18.99
N SER A 276 -0.25 15.72 -19.08
CA SER A 276 -1.13 16.35 -20.07
C SER A 276 -1.95 17.48 -19.46
N GLN A 277 -2.35 18.46 -20.27
CA GLN A 277 -3.21 19.56 -19.82
C GLN A 277 -4.71 19.22 -19.89
N GLN A 278 -5.08 18.12 -20.57
CA GLN A 278 -6.45 17.63 -20.72
C GLN A 278 -6.45 16.10 -20.89
N THR A 279 -7.57 15.44 -20.56
CA THR A 279 -7.81 14.00 -20.73
C THR A 279 -9.30 13.76 -21.02
N ASP A 280 -9.59 12.67 -21.72
CA ASP A 280 -10.96 12.21 -22.02
C ASP A 280 -11.38 11.14 -21.01
N ILE A 281 -12.62 11.21 -20.53
CA ILE A 281 -13.19 10.30 -19.53
C ILE A 281 -14.62 9.88 -19.84
#